data_AF-A0A7J6JS17-F1
#
_entry.id   AF-A0A7J6JS17-F1
#
_cell.length_a   1.000
_cell.length_b   1.000
_cell.length_c   1.000
_cell.angle_alpha   90.00
_cell.angle_beta   90.00
_cell.angle_gamma   90.00
#
_symmetry.space_group_name_H-M   'P 1'
#
loop_
_entity.id
_entity.type
_entity.pdbx_description
1 polymer ?
#
loop_
_entity_poly.entity_id
_entity_poly.type
_entity_poly.pdbx_seq_one_letter_code
_entity_poly.pdbx_strand_id
1 'polypeptide(L)'
;MTSFKYDQFVAFGSDSAGLERILRGLQSLTAILTTYPFLLALLPAAGLPLDAALILAALGPLKGHLNLTRRFIRFFWFLNSFGASYNLYTAVPSQGPGAGKGAEVWLDILRFTLLGLYGGLESLTLPDLLGVPGLAPFGAARTKALNVEAQRFWFLALACGIAANVVRMTKAFAYAPVPQHGEGYGTGQSPAVDTDNLGAKEKKEGEGEEPEKMDLNAERQRLKALVVKRREGMRRWRRQVAFKVKTLGRKVVSDTLDCLIPGVILGWVNIGPGAVGIAMLVTTVLTSRDIWERCGADVAVKRGLTQ
;
A
#
# COMPACT_ATOMS: atom_id res chain seq x y z
N MET A 1 -20.28 -26.71 -10.19
CA MET A 1 -19.30 -25.79 -9.58
C MET A 1 -19.76 -24.36 -9.86
N THR A 2 -19.80 -23.49 -8.84
CA THR A 2 -20.05 -22.06 -9.02
C THR A 2 -18.92 -21.40 -9.83
N SER A 3 -19.19 -20.26 -10.47
CA SER A 3 -18.15 -19.52 -11.19
C SER A 3 -17.09 -18.99 -10.23
N PHE A 4 -15.81 -18.96 -10.64
CA PHE A 4 -14.72 -18.38 -9.83
C PHE A 4 -15.02 -16.93 -9.41
N LYS A 5 -15.59 -16.14 -10.33
CA LYS A 5 -15.97 -14.74 -10.06
C LYS A 5 -17.05 -14.63 -8.98
N TYR A 6 -17.98 -15.60 -8.95
CA TYR A 6 -19.02 -15.63 -7.93
C TYR A 6 -18.41 -15.92 -6.55
N ASP A 7 -17.54 -16.92 -6.45
CA ASP A 7 -16.88 -17.26 -5.18
C ASP A 7 -15.98 -16.12 -4.68
N GLN A 8 -15.27 -15.44 -5.58
CA GLN A 8 -14.48 -14.25 -5.24
C GLN A 8 -15.37 -13.12 -4.72
N PHE A 9 -16.53 -12.90 -5.34
CA PHE A 9 -17.51 -11.91 -4.88
C PHE A 9 -18.05 -12.26 -3.49
N VAL A 10 -18.41 -13.52 -3.25
CA VAL A 10 -18.86 -13.99 -1.93
C VAL A 10 -17.75 -13.82 -0.90
N ALA A 11 -16.50 -14.18 -1.22
CA ALA A 11 -15.37 -13.99 -0.32
C ALA A 11 -15.13 -12.52 0.02
N PHE A 12 -15.26 -11.62 -0.96
CA PHE A 12 -15.16 -10.17 -0.73
C PHE A 12 -16.32 -9.64 0.13
N GLY A 13 -17.56 -10.06 -0.15
CA GLY A 13 -18.76 -9.62 0.57
C GLY A 13 -18.88 -10.20 1.98
N SER A 14 -18.22 -11.32 2.26
CA SER A 14 -18.17 -11.91 3.61
C SER A 14 -16.93 -11.50 4.40
N ASP A 15 -15.96 -10.84 3.76
CA ASP A 15 -14.78 -10.28 4.43
C ASP A 15 -15.14 -8.96 5.14
N SER A 16 -14.75 -8.84 6.41
CA SER A 16 -15.05 -7.64 7.20
C SER A 16 -14.48 -6.35 6.58
N ALA A 17 -13.30 -6.41 5.94
CA ALA A 17 -12.73 -5.25 5.26
C ALA A 17 -13.44 -4.96 3.94
N GLY A 18 -13.85 -5.99 3.19
CA GLY A 18 -14.69 -5.84 2.01
C GLY A 18 -16.03 -5.16 2.33
N LEU A 19 -16.73 -5.62 3.36
CA LEU A 19 -17.97 -5.00 3.86
C LEU A 19 -17.76 -3.54 4.29
N GLU A 20 -16.69 -3.26 5.04
CA GLU A 20 -16.35 -1.88 5.44
C GLU A 20 -16.21 -0.96 4.22
N ARG A 21 -15.55 -1.43 3.15
CA ARG A 21 -15.39 -0.65 1.92
C ARG A 21 -16.69 -0.49 1.14
N ILE A 22 -17.55 -1.51 1.08
CA ILE A 22 -18.87 -1.39 0.47
C ILE A 22 -19.67 -0.29 1.17
N LEU A 23 -19.73 -0.32 2.51
CA LEU A 23 -20.43 0.69 3.29
C LEU A 23 -19.79 2.07 3.16
N ARG A 24 -18.45 2.15 3.06
CA ARG A 24 -17.72 3.42 2.80
C ARG A 24 -18.14 4.00 1.44
N GLY A 25 -18.25 3.14 0.42
CA GLY A 25 -18.73 3.50 -0.90
C GLY A 25 -20.16 4.04 -0.86
N LEU A 26 -21.07 3.33 -0.20
CA LEU A 26 -22.45 3.80 -0.01
C LEU A 26 -22.51 5.15 0.73
N GLN A 27 -21.71 5.33 1.79
CA GLN A 27 -21.63 6.58 2.54
C GLN A 27 -21.08 7.74 1.68
N SER A 28 -20.14 7.46 0.78
CA SER A 28 -19.65 8.47 -0.17
C SER A 28 -20.71 8.85 -1.20
N LEU A 29 -21.49 7.88 -1.70
CA LEU A 29 -22.59 8.13 -2.63
C LEU A 29 -23.69 8.98 -1.98
N THR A 30 -24.07 8.71 -0.73
CA THR A 30 -25.04 9.56 -0.02
C THR A 30 -24.55 11.00 0.12
N ALA A 31 -23.25 11.21 0.40
CA ALA A 31 -22.67 12.54 0.47
C ALA A 31 -22.68 13.28 -0.88
N ILE A 32 -22.38 12.57 -1.98
CA ILE A 32 -22.40 13.11 -3.35
C ILE A 32 -23.82 13.50 -3.73
N LEU A 33 -24.80 12.60 -3.55
CA LEU A 33 -26.21 12.85 -3.88
C LEU A 33 -26.81 13.97 -3.03
N THR A 34 -26.40 14.10 -1.76
CA THR A 34 -26.82 15.21 -0.90
C THR A 34 -26.29 16.55 -1.42
N THR A 35 -25.07 16.57 -1.95
CA THR A 35 -24.44 17.82 -2.45
C THR A 35 -24.90 18.17 -3.87
N TYR A 36 -25.18 17.15 -4.69
CA TYR A 36 -25.54 17.29 -6.10
C TYR A 36 -26.92 16.65 -6.37
N PRO A 37 -28.01 17.27 -5.87
CA PRO A 37 -29.35 16.66 -5.92
C PRO A 37 -29.89 16.50 -7.34
N PHE A 38 -29.36 17.25 -8.33
CA PHE A 38 -29.74 17.07 -9.73
C PHE A 38 -29.46 15.65 -10.25
N LEU A 39 -28.54 14.91 -9.64
CA LEU A 39 -28.28 13.51 -9.97
C LEU A 39 -29.47 12.59 -9.64
N LEU A 40 -30.34 12.99 -8.71
CA LEU A 40 -31.56 12.24 -8.39
C LEU A 40 -32.58 12.27 -9.54
N ALA A 41 -32.51 13.27 -10.42
CA ALA A 41 -33.34 13.33 -11.64
C ALA A 41 -33.02 12.19 -12.63
N LEU A 42 -31.90 11.46 -12.44
CA LEU A 42 -31.57 10.28 -13.22
C LEU A 42 -32.33 9.02 -12.79
N LEU A 43 -32.89 9.00 -11.57
CA LEU A 43 -33.60 7.82 -11.04
C LEU A 43 -34.90 7.49 -11.79
N PRO A 44 -35.75 8.48 -12.13
CA PRO A 44 -36.91 8.23 -13.00
C PRO A 44 -36.50 7.70 -14.38
N ALA A 45 -35.39 8.22 -14.93
CA ALA A 45 -34.86 7.74 -16.21
C ALA A 45 -34.33 6.29 -16.14
N ALA A 46 -33.94 5.83 -14.95
CA ALA A 46 -33.57 4.45 -14.67
C ALA A 46 -34.78 3.53 -14.35
N GLY A 47 -36.01 4.04 -14.46
CA GLY A 47 -37.23 3.27 -14.23
C GLY A 47 -37.58 3.07 -12.75
N LEU A 48 -36.97 3.81 -11.81
CA LEU A 48 -37.36 3.79 -10.40
C LEU A 48 -38.34 4.93 -10.10
N PRO A 49 -39.62 4.65 -9.80
CA PRO A 49 -40.63 5.66 -9.49
C PRO A 49 -40.50 6.14 -8.04
N LEU A 50 -39.36 6.74 -7.69
CA LEU A 50 -39.08 7.25 -6.35
C LEU A 50 -39.16 8.78 -6.34
N ASP A 51 -39.79 9.33 -5.30
CA ASP A 51 -39.82 10.77 -5.07
C ASP A 51 -38.42 11.26 -4.64
N ALA A 52 -37.83 12.13 -5.46
CA ALA A 52 -36.51 12.71 -5.22
C ALA A 52 -36.45 13.52 -3.92
N ALA A 53 -37.55 14.17 -3.51
CA ALA A 53 -37.60 14.94 -2.28
C ALA A 53 -37.52 14.04 -1.04
N LEU A 54 -38.26 12.92 -1.06
CA LEU A 54 -38.20 11.91 0.00
C LEU A 54 -36.81 11.28 0.10
N ILE A 55 -36.20 10.94 -1.04
CA ILE A 55 -34.84 10.39 -1.06
C ILE A 55 -33.86 11.39 -0.44
N LEU A 56 -33.88 12.66 -0.87
CA LEU A 56 -32.96 13.68 -0.38
C LEU A 56 -33.07 13.84 1.15
N ALA A 57 -34.29 13.84 1.70
CA ALA A 57 -34.52 13.89 3.14
C ALA A 57 -33.94 12.67 3.88
N ALA A 58 -33.98 11.48 3.27
CA ALA A 58 -33.48 10.25 3.86
C ALA A 58 -31.94 10.09 3.81
N LEU A 59 -31.23 10.79 2.91
CA LEU A 59 -29.78 10.64 2.72
C LEU A 59 -28.97 11.01 3.97
N GLY A 60 -29.40 12.03 4.72
CA GLY A 60 -28.74 12.48 5.95
C GLY A 60 -28.73 11.39 7.03
N PRO A 61 -29.92 10.92 7.48
CA PRO A 61 -30.02 9.81 8.43
C PRO A 61 -29.30 8.55 7.95
N LEU A 62 -29.45 8.20 6.66
CA LEU A 62 -28.76 7.03 6.09
C LEU A 62 -27.24 7.15 6.18
N LYS A 63 -26.66 8.32 5.87
CA LYS A 63 -25.23 8.59 6.04
C LYS A 63 -24.78 8.38 7.49
N GLY A 64 -25.59 8.81 8.46
CA GLY A 64 -25.34 8.61 9.89
C GLY A 64 -25.30 7.13 10.26
N HIS A 65 -26.31 6.35 9.86
CA HIS A 65 -26.37 4.90 10.09
C HIS A 65 -25.20 4.16 9.42
N LEU A 66 -24.87 4.48 8.17
CA LEU A 66 -23.73 3.87 7.46
C LEU A 66 -22.41 4.13 8.19
N ASN A 67 -22.20 5.37 8.68
CA ASN A 67 -21.01 5.71 9.44
C ASN A 67 -20.92 4.92 10.75
N LEU A 68 -22.04 4.79 11.47
CA LEU A 68 -22.12 4.03 12.71
C LEU A 68 -21.83 2.54 12.47
N THR A 69 -22.47 1.92 11.48
CA THR A 69 -22.24 0.50 11.11
C THR A 69 -20.78 0.25 10.74
N ARG A 70 -20.13 1.16 9.99
CA ARG A 70 -18.70 1.04 9.68
C ARG A 70 -17.82 1.11 10.92
N ARG A 71 -18.20 1.88 11.95
CA ARG A 71 -17.47 1.91 13.23
C ARG A 71 -17.64 0.59 13.98
N PHE A 72 -18.83 0.00 13.98
CA PHE A 72 -19.08 -1.33 14.54
C PHE A 72 -18.23 -2.42 13.88
N ILE A 73 -18.14 -2.45 12.54
CA ILE A 73 -17.30 -3.43 11.84
C ILE A 73 -15.82 -3.30 12.24
N ARG A 74 -15.36 -2.07 12.50
CA ARG A 74 -13.97 -1.77 12.87
C ARG A 74 -13.70 -1.83 14.37
N PHE A 75 -14.66 -2.27 15.19
CA PHE A 75 -14.63 -2.11 16.65
C PHE A 75 -13.33 -2.60 17.31
N PHE A 76 -12.74 -3.70 16.81
CA PHE A 76 -11.47 -4.22 17.33
C PHE A 76 -10.26 -4.02 16.40
N TRP A 77 -10.40 -3.30 15.29
CA TRP A 77 -9.29 -3.09 14.34
C TRP A 77 -8.14 -2.28 14.94
N PHE A 78 -8.40 -1.52 16.00
CA PHE A 78 -7.37 -0.79 16.73
C PHE A 78 -6.36 -1.74 17.40
N LEU A 79 -6.79 -2.91 17.86
CA LEU A 79 -5.91 -3.94 18.44
C LEU A 79 -4.96 -4.50 17.38
N ASN A 80 -5.46 -4.75 16.18
CA ASN A 80 -4.62 -5.16 15.06
C ASN A 80 -3.59 -4.07 14.71
N SER A 81 -3.97 -2.80 14.79
CA SER A 81 -3.05 -1.68 14.56
C SER A 81 -1.96 -1.63 15.63
N PHE A 82 -2.31 -1.74 16.92
CA PHE A 82 -1.30 -1.83 17.98
C PHE A 82 -0.41 -3.07 17.86
N GLY A 83 -0.98 -4.23 17.52
CA GLY A 83 -0.22 -5.45 17.25
C GLY A 83 0.77 -5.28 16.09
N ALA A 84 0.35 -4.64 14.99
CA ALA A 84 1.23 -4.35 13.86
C ALA A 84 2.39 -3.42 14.25
N SER A 85 2.11 -2.38 15.03
CA SER A 85 3.14 -1.49 15.59
C SER A 85 4.14 -2.25 16.48
N TYR A 86 3.63 -3.07 17.41
CA TYR A 86 4.45 -3.85 18.33
C TYR A 86 5.33 -4.86 17.60
N ASN A 87 4.78 -5.58 16.61
CA ASN A 87 5.54 -6.54 15.80
C ASN A 87 6.65 -5.85 15.01
N LEU A 88 6.40 -4.66 14.44
CA LEU A 88 7.43 -3.87 13.78
C LEU A 88 8.48 -3.36 14.77
N TYR A 89 8.09 -3.04 16.00
CA TYR A 89 8.98 -2.56 17.06
C TYR A 89 9.86 -3.67 17.67
N THR A 90 9.38 -4.91 17.74
CA THR A 90 10.16 -6.05 18.25
C THR A 90 10.92 -6.80 17.18
N ALA A 91 10.58 -6.62 15.90
CA ALA A 91 11.30 -7.23 14.79
C ALA A 91 12.80 -6.89 14.86
N VAL A 92 13.64 -7.92 14.81
CA VAL A 92 15.10 -7.81 14.79
C VAL A 92 15.54 -7.22 13.45
N PRO A 93 16.40 -6.18 13.44
CA PRO A 93 16.93 -5.62 12.19
C PRO A 93 17.66 -6.70 11.38
N SER A 94 17.33 -6.83 10.10
CA SER A 94 17.86 -7.86 9.20
C SER A 94 19.29 -7.57 8.70
N GLN A 95 20.04 -6.68 9.33
CA GLN A 95 21.39 -6.29 8.89
C GLN A 95 22.33 -6.07 10.08
N GLY A 96 23.31 -6.96 10.24
CA GLY A 96 24.58 -6.76 10.96
C GLY A 96 24.56 -6.25 12.42
N PRO A 97 25.67 -6.42 13.16
CA PRO A 97 25.82 -5.75 14.45
C PRO A 97 25.85 -4.22 14.22
N GLY A 98 24.85 -3.50 14.75
CA GLY A 98 24.81 -2.03 14.78
C GLY A 98 23.86 -1.34 13.78
N ALA A 99 23.16 -2.05 12.89
CA ALA A 99 22.18 -1.38 12.01
C ALA A 99 20.84 -1.17 12.74
N GLY A 100 20.52 0.08 13.03
CA GLY A 100 19.20 0.48 13.55
C GLY A 100 18.08 0.32 12.52
N LYS A 101 16.83 0.46 12.97
CA LYS A 101 15.64 0.42 12.10
C LYS A 101 15.63 1.62 11.15
N GLY A 102 15.32 1.37 9.87
CA GLY A 102 15.16 2.42 8.87
C GLY A 102 14.02 3.39 9.22
N ALA A 103 14.14 4.65 8.77
CA ALA A 103 13.14 5.69 9.02
C ALA A 103 11.72 5.31 8.57
N GLU A 104 11.58 4.59 7.46
CA GLU A 104 10.30 4.08 6.96
C GLU A 104 9.63 3.08 7.91
N VAL A 105 10.42 2.34 8.70
CA VAL A 105 9.90 1.39 9.69
C VAL A 105 9.41 2.15 10.92
N TRP A 106 10.16 3.16 11.37
CA TRP A 106 9.71 4.05 12.45
C TRP A 106 8.43 4.82 12.09
N LEU A 107 8.34 5.31 10.86
CA LEU A 107 7.13 5.96 10.36
C LEU A 107 5.93 5.00 10.31
N ASP A 108 6.13 3.73 9.96
CA ASP A 108 5.06 2.72 10.02
C ASP A 108 4.66 2.40 11.47
N ILE A 109 5.61 2.28 12.40
CA ILE A 109 5.32 2.09 13.84
C ILE A 109 4.45 3.24 14.36
N LEU A 110 4.81 4.48 14.04
CA LEU A 110 4.00 5.66 14.38
C LEU A 110 2.63 5.63 13.71
N ARG A 111 2.56 5.36 12.41
CA ARG A 111 1.29 5.21 11.66
C ARG A 111 0.36 4.23 12.37
N PHE A 112 0.84 3.04 12.69
CA PHE A 112 0.01 1.99 13.28
C PHE A 112 -0.38 2.29 14.73
N THR A 113 0.50 2.93 15.51
CA THR A 113 0.17 3.41 16.86
C THR A 113 -0.94 4.47 16.81
N LEU A 114 -0.84 5.43 15.89
CA LEU A 114 -1.84 6.49 15.69
C LEU A 114 -3.17 5.93 15.18
N LEU A 115 -3.16 4.94 14.27
CA LEU A 115 -4.37 4.22 13.86
C LEU A 115 -5.01 3.44 15.02
N GLY A 116 -4.20 2.89 15.91
CA GLY A 116 -4.66 2.25 17.14
C GLY A 116 -5.34 3.26 18.07
N LEU A 117 -4.75 4.43 18.29
CA LEU A 117 -5.37 5.49 19.10
C LEU A 117 -6.68 6.01 18.48
N TYR A 118 -6.69 6.23 17.16
CA TYR A 118 -7.90 6.61 16.42
C TYR A 118 -9.02 5.58 16.60
N GLY A 119 -8.76 4.31 16.29
CA GLY A 119 -9.76 3.25 16.40
C GLY A 119 -10.20 3.01 17.84
N GLY A 120 -9.28 3.11 18.80
CA GLY A 120 -9.59 2.99 20.23
C GLY A 120 -10.56 4.07 20.71
N LEU A 121 -10.36 5.32 20.30
CA LEU A 121 -11.29 6.41 20.61
C LEU A 121 -12.66 6.27 19.91
N GLU A 122 -12.68 5.81 18.66
CA GLU A 122 -13.96 5.51 17.98
C GLU A 122 -14.72 4.39 18.68
N SER A 123 -14.05 3.33 19.11
CA SER A 123 -14.68 2.22 19.84
C SER A 123 -15.14 2.64 21.24
N LEU A 124 -14.35 3.45 21.94
CA LEU A 124 -14.70 3.96 23.27
C LEU A 124 -15.94 4.86 23.25
N THR A 125 -16.09 5.66 22.20
CA THR A 125 -17.24 6.59 22.06
C THR A 125 -18.45 5.96 21.37
N LEU A 126 -18.38 4.69 20.96
CA LEU A 126 -19.46 4.00 20.27
C LEU A 126 -20.75 3.87 21.11
N PRO A 127 -20.71 3.56 22.42
CA PRO A 127 -21.93 3.45 23.23
C PRO A 127 -22.75 4.75 23.25
N ASP A 128 -22.09 5.90 23.43
CA ASP A 128 -22.72 7.22 23.39
C ASP A 128 -23.40 7.49 22.04
N LEU A 129 -22.84 6.97 20.94
CA LEU A 129 -23.38 7.18 19.59
C LEU A 129 -24.56 6.27 19.25
N LEU A 130 -24.82 5.22 20.05
CA LEU A 130 -26.01 4.39 19.90
C LEU A 130 -27.29 5.11 20.34
N GLY A 131 -27.17 6.16 21.17
CA GLY A 131 -28.33 6.92 21.64
C GLY A 131 -29.25 6.15 22.58
N VAL A 132 -28.75 5.09 23.25
CA VAL A 132 -29.54 4.33 24.23
C VAL A 132 -29.75 5.19 25.48
N PRO A 133 -31.01 5.45 25.89
CA PRO A 133 -31.28 6.25 27.08
C PRO A 133 -30.58 5.69 28.33
N GLY A 134 -29.87 6.54 29.07
CA GLY A 134 -29.14 6.15 30.29
C GLY A 134 -27.74 5.56 30.05
N LEU A 135 -27.37 5.22 28.80
CA LEU A 135 -26.05 4.68 28.45
C LEU A 135 -25.24 5.71 27.65
N ALA A 136 -24.81 6.78 28.32
CA ALA A 136 -23.91 7.79 27.75
C ALA A 136 -22.72 8.04 28.68
N PRO A 137 -21.76 7.08 28.79
CA PRO A 137 -20.58 7.20 29.63
C PRO A 137 -19.83 8.54 29.56
N PHE A 138 -19.75 9.16 28.39
CA PHE A 138 -19.04 10.43 28.20
C PHE A 138 -19.99 11.63 28.03
N GLY A 139 -21.22 11.39 27.56
CA GLY A 139 -22.15 12.43 27.15
C GLY A 139 -21.80 13.05 25.79
N ALA A 140 -22.76 13.75 25.18
CA ALA A 140 -22.64 14.24 23.80
C ALA A 140 -21.45 15.21 23.60
N ALA A 141 -21.21 16.11 24.56
CA ALA A 141 -20.14 17.11 24.47
C ALA A 141 -18.74 16.46 24.48
N ARG A 142 -18.49 15.54 25.42
CA ARG A 142 -17.20 14.85 25.54
C ARG A 142 -17.00 13.87 24.39
N THR A 143 -18.05 13.15 23.98
CA THR A 143 -18.01 12.27 22.81
C THR A 143 -17.63 13.03 21.55
N LYS A 144 -18.19 14.22 21.33
CA LYS A 144 -17.80 15.09 20.21
C LYS A 144 -16.32 15.48 20.29
N ALA A 145 -15.84 15.90 21.46
CA ALA A 145 -14.44 16.27 21.66
C ALA A 145 -13.48 15.09 21.40
N LEU A 146 -13.78 13.91 21.93
CA LEU A 146 -12.99 12.70 21.70
C LEU A 146 -12.97 12.29 20.22
N ASN A 147 -14.10 12.44 19.52
CA ASN A 147 -14.16 12.19 18.08
C ASN A 147 -13.26 13.17 17.29
N VAL A 148 -13.15 14.43 17.71
CA VAL A 148 -12.22 15.39 17.10
C VAL A 148 -10.76 14.97 17.32
N GLU A 149 -10.39 14.55 18.53
CA GLU A 149 -9.04 14.01 18.80
C GLU A 149 -8.74 12.77 17.96
N ALA A 150 -9.73 11.88 17.81
CA ALA A 150 -9.62 10.70 16.95
C ALA A 150 -9.28 11.11 15.50
N GLN A 151 -9.93 12.14 14.96
CA GLN A 151 -9.61 12.64 13.61
C GLN A 151 -8.18 13.19 13.50
N ARG A 152 -7.63 13.80 14.55
CA ARG A 152 -6.22 14.24 14.57
C ARG A 152 -5.26 13.06 14.46
N PHE A 153 -5.49 12.01 15.26
CA PHE A 153 -4.67 10.80 15.17
C PHE A 153 -4.76 10.13 13.81
N TRP A 154 -5.97 10.07 13.22
CA TRP A 154 -6.13 9.51 11.89
C TRP A 154 -5.38 10.32 10.83
N PHE A 155 -5.48 11.65 10.85
CA PHE A 155 -4.73 12.52 9.94
C PHE A 155 -3.21 12.29 10.08
N LEU A 156 -2.68 12.32 11.31
CA LEU A 156 -1.26 12.13 11.55
C LEU A 156 -0.79 10.74 11.09
N ALA A 157 -1.62 9.71 11.27
CA ALA A 157 -1.31 8.36 10.79
C ALA A 157 -1.18 8.32 9.26
N LEU A 158 -2.08 8.99 8.54
CA LEU A 158 -2.01 9.11 7.08
C LEU A 158 -0.74 9.86 6.65
N ALA A 159 -0.39 10.96 7.34
CA ALA A 159 0.83 11.70 7.07
C ALA A 159 2.09 10.83 7.26
N CYS A 160 2.18 10.07 8.36
CA CYS A 160 3.26 9.10 8.56
C CYS A 160 3.29 8.03 7.45
N GLY A 161 2.13 7.53 7.03
CA GLY A 161 2.01 6.57 5.93
C GLY A 161 2.49 7.10 4.58
N ILE A 162 2.14 8.34 4.26
CA ILE A 162 2.62 9.04 3.06
C ILE A 162 4.14 9.18 3.13
N ALA A 163 4.68 9.70 4.23
CA ALA A 163 6.12 9.88 4.41
C ALA A 163 6.89 8.56 4.30
N ALA A 164 6.40 7.49 4.91
CA ALA A 164 7.03 6.16 4.83
C ALA A 164 7.09 5.64 3.39
N ASN A 165 6.00 5.79 2.63
CA ASN A 165 5.95 5.35 1.24
C ASN A 165 6.83 6.22 0.32
N VAL A 166 6.95 7.52 0.58
CA VAL A 166 7.87 8.42 -0.14
C VAL A 166 9.33 8.03 0.14
N VAL A 167 9.69 7.73 1.39
CA VAL A 167 11.03 7.22 1.75
C VAL A 167 11.32 5.90 1.01
N ARG A 168 10.34 4.99 0.90
CA ARG A 168 10.50 3.75 0.12
C ARG A 168 10.69 4.00 -1.37
N MET A 169 9.94 4.93 -1.95
CA MET A 169 10.06 5.30 -3.36
C MET A 169 11.44 5.91 -3.65
N THR A 170 11.91 6.84 -2.82
CA THR A 170 13.24 7.46 -2.98
C THR A 170 14.37 6.42 -2.87
N LYS A 171 14.31 5.50 -1.89
CA LYS A 171 15.25 4.37 -1.80
C LYS A 171 15.19 3.47 -3.05
N ALA A 172 14.00 3.17 -3.56
CA ALA A 172 13.85 2.32 -4.75
C ALA A 172 14.50 2.95 -6.00
N PHE A 173 14.56 4.28 -6.10
CA PHE A 173 15.28 4.99 -7.16
C PHE A 173 16.79 5.11 -6.87
N ALA A 174 17.19 5.30 -5.61
CA ALA A 174 18.59 5.50 -5.22
C ALA A 174 19.43 4.21 -5.33
N TYR A 175 18.86 3.05 -4.99
CA TYR A 175 19.56 1.76 -5.10
C TYR A 175 19.43 1.17 -6.51
N ALA A 176 20.13 1.78 -7.46
CA ALA A 176 20.45 1.12 -8.72
C ALA A 176 21.42 -0.05 -8.44
N PRO A 177 21.30 -1.20 -9.15
CA PRO A 177 22.25 -2.30 -8.98
C PRO A 177 23.60 -1.86 -9.55
N VAL A 178 24.44 -1.28 -8.70
CA VAL A 178 25.87 -1.09 -8.98
C VAL A 178 26.52 -2.47 -8.85
N PRO A 179 27.29 -2.94 -9.84
CA PRO A 179 27.98 -4.22 -9.74
C PRO A 179 28.85 -4.29 -8.49
N GLN A 180 28.62 -5.28 -7.63
CA GLN A 180 29.44 -5.54 -6.43
C GLN A 180 30.68 -6.41 -6.71
N HIS A 181 31.06 -6.60 -7.98
CA HIS A 181 32.31 -7.26 -8.33
C HIS A 181 33.27 -6.23 -8.88
N GLY A 182 34.34 -5.99 -8.10
CA GLY A 182 35.48 -5.16 -8.44
C GLY A 182 36.34 -5.83 -9.51
N GLU A 183 35.81 -5.92 -10.73
CA GLU A 183 36.69 -5.92 -11.89
C GLU A 183 36.76 -4.48 -12.39
N GLY A 184 37.95 -3.91 -12.22
CA GLY A 184 38.24 -2.51 -12.33
C GLY A 184 37.83 -1.91 -13.67
N TYR A 185 37.25 -0.71 -13.59
CA TYR A 185 37.40 0.26 -14.66
C TYR A 185 38.89 0.59 -14.77
N GLY A 186 39.54 0.11 -15.82
CA GLY A 186 40.84 0.61 -16.28
C GLY A 186 42.06 0.16 -15.48
N THR A 187 42.53 -1.06 -15.72
CA THR A 187 43.97 -1.39 -15.87
C THR A 187 44.03 -2.79 -16.46
N GLY A 188 44.71 -2.96 -17.58
CA GLY A 188 44.94 -4.28 -18.17
C GLY A 188 45.61 -5.18 -17.15
N GLN A 189 44.98 -6.30 -16.83
CA GLN A 189 45.56 -7.32 -15.97
C GLN A 189 45.71 -8.58 -16.83
N SER A 190 46.96 -8.89 -17.16
CA SER A 190 47.38 -10.14 -17.80
C SER A 190 46.89 -11.33 -16.96
N PRO A 191 46.52 -12.45 -17.60
CA PRO A 191 45.99 -13.61 -16.89
C PRO A 191 47.03 -14.14 -15.90
N ALA A 192 46.55 -14.47 -14.71
CA ALA A 192 47.31 -15.05 -13.62
C ALA A 192 47.97 -16.36 -14.08
N VAL A 193 49.28 -16.45 -13.87
CA VAL A 193 50.05 -17.69 -13.94
C VAL A 193 49.83 -18.41 -12.62
N ASP A 194 49.16 -19.56 -12.66
CA ASP A 194 49.12 -20.51 -11.54
C ASP A 194 50.52 -21.11 -11.38
N THR A 195 51.29 -20.57 -10.44
CA THR A 195 52.43 -21.26 -9.83
C THR A 195 51.90 -22.35 -8.91
N ASP A 196 51.92 -23.60 -9.37
CA ASP A 196 52.25 -24.78 -8.56
C ASP A 196 52.26 -26.07 -9.41
N ASN A 197 53.40 -26.36 -10.06
CA ASN A 197 53.99 -27.71 -10.02
C ASN A 197 55.43 -27.72 -10.57
N LEU A 198 56.37 -28.04 -9.68
CA LEU A 198 57.77 -28.32 -9.98
C LEU A 198 57.89 -29.75 -10.55
N GLY A 199 58.35 -29.87 -11.79
CA GLY A 199 58.67 -31.15 -12.41
C GLY A 199 59.48 -30.99 -13.70
N ALA A 200 60.78 -31.24 -13.61
CA ALA A 200 61.79 -31.08 -14.65
C ALA A 200 61.47 -31.78 -15.99
N LYS A 201 61.71 -31.08 -17.12
CA LYS A 201 62.47 -31.62 -18.26
C LYS A 201 62.87 -30.56 -19.31
N GLU A 202 64.19 -30.40 -19.41
CA GLU A 202 65.06 -30.16 -20.58
C GLU A 202 64.71 -29.14 -21.69
N LYS A 203 65.74 -28.33 -21.97
CA LYS A 203 65.90 -27.36 -23.06
C LYS A 203 65.65 -27.96 -24.45
N LYS A 204 64.98 -27.17 -25.31
CA LYS A 204 65.42 -26.94 -26.69
C LYS A 204 65.07 -25.52 -27.12
N GLU A 205 66.10 -24.78 -27.51
CA GLU A 205 66.02 -23.49 -28.21
C GLU A 205 65.52 -23.74 -29.64
N GLY A 206 64.64 -22.87 -30.12
CA GLY A 206 64.08 -22.91 -31.47
C GLY A 206 63.12 -21.74 -31.70
N GLU A 207 63.67 -20.66 -32.25
CA GLU A 207 63.12 -19.79 -33.28
C GLU A 207 61.61 -19.40 -33.24
N GLY A 208 61.39 -18.12 -32.92
CA GLY A 208 60.39 -17.23 -33.53
C GLY A 208 59.01 -17.80 -33.87
N GLU A 209 58.10 -17.75 -32.91
CA GLU A 209 56.65 -17.83 -33.18
C GLU A 209 55.94 -16.56 -32.69
N GLU A 210 55.11 -16.02 -33.58
CA GLU A 210 54.32 -14.79 -33.45
C GLU A 210 53.50 -14.77 -32.15
N PRO A 211 53.18 -13.57 -31.58
CA PRO A 211 52.31 -13.49 -30.42
C PRO A 211 50.95 -14.12 -30.76
N GLU A 212 50.70 -15.27 -30.16
CA GLU A 212 49.46 -16.03 -30.22
C GLU A 212 48.30 -15.04 -30.07
N LYS A 213 47.55 -14.85 -31.16
CA LYS A 213 46.39 -13.96 -31.21
C LYS A 213 45.37 -14.51 -30.23
N MET A 214 45.45 -14.06 -28.97
CA MET A 214 44.42 -14.16 -27.95
C MET A 214 43.09 -14.03 -28.67
N ASP A 215 42.29 -15.10 -28.65
CA ASP A 215 41.18 -15.32 -29.57
C ASP A 215 40.17 -14.18 -29.46
N LEU A 216 40.43 -13.11 -30.20
CA LEU A 216 39.81 -11.79 -30.05
C LEU A 216 38.29 -11.91 -30.28
N ASN A 217 37.90 -12.92 -31.04
CA ASN A 217 36.52 -13.28 -31.31
C ASN A 217 35.86 -13.95 -30.10
N ALA A 218 36.53 -14.88 -29.42
CA ALA A 218 36.04 -15.51 -28.20
C ALA A 218 35.90 -14.49 -27.05
N GLU A 219 36.86 -13.58 -26.90
CA GLU A 219 36.81 -12.50 -25.91
C GLU A 219 35.68 -11.50 -26.22
N ARG A 220 35.51 -11.11 -27.49
CA ARG A 220 34.37 -10.29 -27.95
C ARG A 220 33.02 -10.97 -27.69
N GLN A 221 32.93 -12.30 -27.85
CA GLN A 221 31.70 -13.05 -27.57
C GLN A 221 31.37 -13.07 -26.07
N ARG A 222 32.38 -13.27 -25.20
CA ARG A 222 32.22 -13.19 -23.73
C ARG A 222 31.73 -11.80 -23.29
N LEU A 223 32.37 -10.73 -23.80
CA LEU A 223 31.96 -9.35 -23.51
C LEU A 223 30.54 -9.05 -23.99
N LYS A 224 30.16 -9.51 -25.20
CA LYS A 224 28.78 -9.39 -25.71
C LYS A 224 27.78 -10.12 -24.81
N ALA A 225 28.09 -11.34 -24.36
CA ALA A 225 27.23 -12.11 -23.47
C ALA A 225 27.05 -11.42 -22.10
N LEU A 226 28.12 -10.86 -21.52
CA LEU A 226 28.06 -10.09 -20.28
C LEU A 226 27.21 -8.81 -20.42
N VAL A 227 27.35 -8.08 -21.54
CA VAL A 227 26.55 -6.88 -21.85
C VAL A 227 25.08 -7.24 -22.02
N VAL A 228 24.75 -8.32 -22.72
CA VAL A 228 23.35 -8.80 -22.88
C VAL A 228 22.77 -9.19 -21.52
N LYS A 229 23.48 -9.98 -20.71
CA LYS A 229 23.06 -10.37 -19.36
C LYS A 229 22.82 -9.15 -18.45
N ARG A 230 23.69 -8.14 -18.52
CA ARG A 230 23.54 -6.87 -17.79
C ARG A 230 22.33 -6.07 -18.29
N ARG A 231 22.13 -5.98 -19.61
CA ARG A 231 20.98 -5.29 -20.21
C ARG A 231 19.65 -5.93 -19.80
N GLU A 232 19.59 -7.26 -19.77
CA GLU A 232 18.43 -8.00 -19.28
C GLU A 232 18.19 -7.80 -17.79
N GLY A 233 19.24 -7.89 -16.96
CA GLY A 233 19.17 -7.62 -15.52
C GLY A 233 18.64 -6.21 -15.24
N MET A 234 19.17 -5.21 -15.94
CA MET A 234 18.70 -3.82 -15.85
C MET A 234 17.24 -3.66 -16.29
N ARG A 235 16.81 -4.37 -17.36
CA ARG A 235 15.41 -4.37 -17.80
C ARG A 235 14.48 -5.01 -16.77
N ARG A 236 14.90 -6.11 -16.12
CA ARG A 236 14.12 -6.75 -15.04
C ARG A 236 14.05 -5.86 -13.81
N TRP A 237 15.17 -5.29 -13.38
CA TRP A 237 15.23 -4.35 -12.27
C TRP A 237 14.35 -3.11 -12.51
N ARG A 238 14.44 -2.47 -13.69
CA ARG A 238 13.58 -1.33 -14.05
C ARG A 238 12.11 -1.68 -13.98
N ARG A 239 11.70 -2.87 -14.45
CA ARG A 239 10.32 -3.36 -14.35
C ARG A 239 9.89 -3.55 -12.89
N GLN A 240 10.74 -4.16 -12.06
CA GLN A 240 10.46 -4.36 -10.64
C GLN A 240 10.35 -3.02 -9.88
N VAL A 241 11.26 -2.08 -10.13
CA VAL A 241 11.21 -0.74 -9.53
C VAL A 241 9.97 0.00 -10.00
N ALA A 242 9.68 0.03 -11.30
CA ALA A 242 8.47 0.68 -11.82
C ALA A 242 7.19 0.10 -11.20
N PHE A 243 7.10 -1.23 -11.05
CA PHE A 243 5.98 -1.87 -10.37
C PHE A 243 5.89 -1.47 -8.89
N LYS A 244 6.99 -1.54 -8.14
CA LYS A 244 7.04 -1.13 -6.73
C LYS A 244 6.63 0.33 -6.56
N VAL A 245 7.17 1.23 -7.36
CA VAL A 245 6.87 2.67 -7.35
C VAL A 245 5.41 2.91 -7.69
N LYS A 246 4.85 2.22 -8.69
CA LYS A 246 3.42 2.33 -9.03
C LYS A 246 2.52 1.93 -7.87
N THR A 247 2.84 0.81 -7.21
CA THR A 247 2.07 0.32 -6.05
C THR A 247 2.18 1.27 -4.86
N LEU A 248 3.38 1.76 -4.55
CA LEU A 248 3.60 2.74 -3.49
C LEU A 248 2.92 4.08 -3.80
N GLY A 249 3.00 4.54 -5.06
CA GLY A 249 2.36 5.76 -5.53
C GLY A 249 0.83 5.72 -5.39
N ARG A 250 0.20 4.58 -5.71
CA ARG A 250 -1.25 4.39 -5.47
C ARG A 250 -1.60 4.56 -3.99
N LYS A 251 -0.79 4.02 -3.08
CA LYS A 251 -1.00 4.18 -1.63
C LYS A 251 -0.84 5.62 -1.19
N VAL A 252 0.20 6.33 -1.68
CA VAL A 252 0.41 7.76 -1.39
C VAL A 252 -0.79 8.59 -1.85
N VAL A 253 -1.26 8.39 -3.08
CA VAL A 253 -2.42 9.11 -3.62
C VAL A 253 -3.67 8.81 -2.78
N SER A 254 -3.91 7.55 -2.42
CA SER A 254 -5.04 7.18 -1.59
C SER A 254 -4.98 7.80 -0.19
N ASP A 255 -3.85 7.67 0.50
CA ASP A 255 -3.66 8.23 1.85
C ASP A 255 -3.77 9.78 1.81
N THR A 256 -3.29 10.43 0.73
CA THR A 256 -3.39 11.90 0.55
C THR A 256 -4.83 12.36 0.33
N LEU A 257 -5.59 11.67 -0.52
CA LEU A 257 -7.02 11.96 -0.71
C LEU A 257 -7.81 11.71 0.57
N ASP A 258 -7.47 10.66 1.32
CA ASP A 258 -8.13 10.37 2.59
C ASP A 258 -7.82 11.41 3.68
N CYS A 259 -6.70 12.14 3.62
CA CYS A 259 -6.40 13.26 4.52
C CYS A 259 -7.43 14.40 4.44
N LEU A 260 -8.15 14.53 3.32
CA LEU A 260 -9.18 15.56 3.14
C LEU A 260 -10.33 15.38 4.14
N ILE A 261 -10.67 14.14 4.50
CA ILE A 261 -11.79 13.84 5.40
C ILE A 261 -11.52 14.36 6.82
N PRO A 262 -10.46 13.94 7.53
CA PRO A 262 -10.15 14.51 8.83
C PRO A 262 -9.73 15.98 8.70
N GLY A 263 -9.07 16.39 7.61
CA GLY A 263 -8.69 17.79 7.38
C GLY A 263 -9.88 18.76 7.39
N VAL A 264 -11.01 18.39 6.76
CA VAL A 264 -12.25 19.17 6.78
C VAL A 264 -12.91 19.12 8.16
N ILE A 265 -12.96 17.95 8.81
CA ILE A 265 -13.58 17.82 10.15
C ILE A 265 -12.81 18.65 11.20
N LEU A 266 -11.49 18.75 11.07
CA LEU A 266 -10.62 19.55 11.93
C LEU A 266 -10.63 21.05 11.58
N GLY A 267 -11.25 21.44 10.46
CA GLY A 267 -11.25 22.82 9.98
C GLY A 267 -9.91 23.30 9.41
N TRP A 268 -8.99 22.38 9.11
CA TRP A 268 -7.69 22.72 8.51
C TRP A 268 -7.79 23.00 7.01
N VAL A 269 -8.80 22.43 6.36
CA VAL A 269 -9.03 22.60 4.92
C VAL A 269 -10.51 22.90 4.69
N ASN A 270 -10.79 23.89 3.84
CA ASN A 270 -12.15 24.26 3.46
C ASN A 270 -12.48 23.70 2.07
N ILE A 271 -12.92 22.44 2.04
CA ILE A 271 -13.38 21.76 0.82
C ILE A 271 -14.85 21.40 0.98
N GLY A 272 -15.63 21.61 -0.09
CA GLY A 272 -17.05 21.31 -0.11
C GLY A 272 -17.35 19.82 0.18
N PRO A 273 -18.46 19.50 0.88
CA PRO A 273 -18.83 18.12 1.23
C PRO A 273 -18.90 17.16 0.03
N GLY A 274 -19.28 17.66 -1.15
CA GLY A 274 -19.35 16.87 -2.39
C GLY A 274 -17.98 16.41 -2.88
N ALA A 275 -16.97 17.30 -2.86
CA ALA A 275 -15.61 16.95 -3.25
C ALA A 275 -14.97 15.96 -2.26
N VAL A 276 -15.24 16.08 -0.96
CA VAL A 276 -14.86 15.06 0.05
C VAL A 276 -15.52 13.73 -0.25
N GLY A 277 -16.82 13.73 -0.60
CA GLY A 277 -17.55 12.53 -1.02
C GLY A 277 -16.93 11.86 -2.25
N ILE A 278 -16.55 12.64 -3.28
CA ILE A 278 -15.89 12.12 -4.47
C ILE A 278 -14.52 11.53 -4.13
N ALA A 279 -13.70 12.24 -3.34
CA ALA A 279 -12.40 11.75 -2.91
C ALA A 279 -12.54 10.42 -2.14
N MET A 280 -13.49 10.36 -1.20
CA MET A 280 -13.82 9.15 -0.44
C MET A 280 -14.28 8.00 -1.34
N LEU A 281 -15.05 8.26 -2.40
CA LEU A 281 -15.47 7.24 -3.36
C LEU A 281 -14.28 6.70 -4.16
N VAL A 282 -13.42 7.60 -4.66
CA VAL A 282 -12.20 7.23 -5.40
C VAL A 282 -11.27 6.38 -4.54
N THR A 283 -10.99 6.81 -3.31
CA THR A 283 -10.12 6.02 -2.41
C THR A 283 -10.76 4.69 -2.02
N THR A 284 -12.08 4.63 -1.90
CA THR A 284 -12.79 3.36 -1.69
C THR A 284 -12.58 2.40 -2.85
N VAL A 285 -12.74 2.83 -4.10
CA VAL A 285 -12.52 1.95 -5.26
C VAL A 285 -11.06 1.49 -5.33
N LEU A 286 -10.11 2.41 -5.10
CA LEU A 286 -8.68 2.08 -5.13
C LEU A 286 -8.30 1.04 -4.06
N THR A 287 -8.82 1.19 -2.84
CA THR A 287 -8.51 0.29 -1.71
C THR A 287 -9.30 -1.02 -1.75
N SER A 288 -10.53 -1.01 -2.27
CA SER A 288 -11.33 -2.22 -2.49
C SER A 288 -10.65 -3.18 -3.46
N ARG A 289 -9.93 -2.65 -4.46
CA ARG A 289 -9.21 -3.48 -5.43
C ARG A 289 -8.15 -4.37 -4.77
N ASP A 290 -7.43 -3.86 -3.78
CA ASP A 290 -6.41 -4.64 -3.05
C ASP A 290 -7.05 -5.79 -2.27
N ILE A 291 -8.21 -5.54 -1.66
CA ILE A 291 -8.98 -6.56 -0.94
C ILE A 291 -9.57 -7.59 -1.92
N TRP A 292 -10.09 -7.13 -3.06
CA TRP A 292 -10.62 -7.98 -4.12
C TRP A 292 -9.56 -8.94 -4.66
N GLU A 293 -8.37 -8.44 -4.95
CA GLU A 293 -7.23 -9.23 -5.41
C GLU A 293 -6.79 -10.26 -4.35
N ARG A 294 -6.74 -9.87 -3.07
CA ARG A 294 -6.47 -10.79 -1.94
C ARG A 294 -7.50 -11.91 -1.85
N CYS A 295 -8.80 -11.57 -1.82
CA CYS A 295 -9.87 -12.57 -1.77
C CYS A 295 -9.85 -13.52 -2.98
N GLY A 296 -9.46 -13.01 -4.16
CA GLY A 296 -9.27 -13.83 -5.35
C GLY A 296 -8.14 -14.84 -5.21
N ALA A 297 -7.02 -14.44 -4.62
CA ALA A 297 -5.91 -15.34 -4.32
C ALA A 297 -6.33 -16.44 -3.34
N ASP A 298 -7.05 -16.08 -2.27
CA ASP A 298 -7.54 -17.06 -1.28
C ASP A 298 -8.51 -18.08 -1.92
N VAL A 299 -9.38 -17.63 -2.81
CA VAL A 299 -10.29 -18.52 -3.56
C VAL A 299 -9.53 -19.41 -4.54
N ALA A 300 -8.49 -18.90 -5.21
CA ALA A 300 -7.66 -19.70 -6.10
C ALA A 300 -6.91 -20.81 -5.36
N VAL A 301 -6.38 -20.51 -4.17
CA VAL A 301 -5.76 -21.50 -3.26
C VAL A 301 -6.79 -22.55 -2.85
N LYS A 302 -7.98 -22.15 -2.39
CA LYS A 302 -9.05 -23.09 -2.00
C LYS A 302 -9.52 -24.01 -3.12
N ARG A 303 -9.45 -23.54 -4.37
CA ARG A 303 -9.82 -24.32 -5.56
C ARG A 303 -8.67 -25.15 -6.14
N GLY A 304 -7.47 -25.10 -5.56
CA GLY A 304 -6.29 -25.81 -6.07
C GLY A 304 -5.82 -25.29 -7.43
N LEU A 305 -6.14 -24.04 -7.78
CA LEU A 305 -5.77 -23.41 -9.05
C LEU A 305 -4.36 -22.78 -9.01
N THR A 306 -3.66 -22.90 -7.88
CA THR A 306 -2.28 -22.45 -7.70
C THR A 306 -1.36 -23.66 -7.85
N GLN A 307 -0.70 -23.77 -9.01
CA GLN A 307 0.57 -24.49 -9.19
C GLN A 307 1.67 -23.48 -9.45
#